data_AF-A0A7V4P971-F1
#
_entry.id   AF-A0A7V4P971-F1
#
_cell.length_a   1.000
_cell.length_b   1.000
_cell.length_c   1.000
_cell.angle_alpha   90.00
_cell.angle_beta   90.00
_cell.angle_gamma   90.00
#
_symmetry.space_group_name_H-M   'P 1'
#
loop_
_entity.id
_entity.type
_entity.pdbx_description
1 polymer ?
#
loop_
_entity_poly.entity_id
_entity_poly.type
_entity_poly.pdbx_seq_one_letter_code
_entity_poly.pdbx_strand_id
1 'polypeptide(L)'
;ELAKLAVRMGYASKGNTTALEAFTADYNRRTNENRAILDFLLHDAFSSDGAIEPEVDLVNDPDPPPERIRQVLGRYPFEDVEAAYDNLMALATEKIRFLSTRRCRHFLAAIAPRLLAAIAATPEPDTTLVNLSRVSDSLGGKAALWELFSSNRPSLNLYVTLCAACPYLAGILTSNPGMIDELMDSLLVEHLPTLETLEEMLGELTRGAEDLDPILHSFKNAQHLRVGVRDVLGKDDIRDTHAALSDVAEACLRRITMHEYAKLAEKFGEPTIGSPSDPLPLSPAAERHWLRFAGREGDICQPVVIALGKLGGREPNYHSDLDLIFLFEATGQTLGQRRGGRTGTTNEHFFSELGQRVIRTASHLGPHGRLYEVDARLRPTGRSGLLAVPIDALARYFADGHGQLWERQSLCKARVVFGNAESAEYAMQVIHEAAFGPRWKPQFATEIREMRGKLEETASRRNLKRGPGGTVDIEFLVQMMQLRYGGDDPSVRRPGTLEALDALRTGGYLAAEDADYFRRSYRFQRSVEARIRLMNAAGRHELPENPRELAKLAYLLGYADAAELVAEAEHYFAENRARFDRLFDEAEHS
;
A
#
# COMPACT_ATOMS: atom_id res chain seq x y z
N GLU A 1 -54.79 44.53 -13.06
CA GLU A 1 -54.32 43.60 -12.00
C GLU A 1 -53.54 44.29 -10.88
N LEU A 2 -52.43 45.00 -11.13
CA LEU A 2 -51.65 45.68 -10.08
C LEU A 2 -52.45 46.71 -9.26
N ALA A 3 -53.37 47.47 -9.87
CA ALA A 3 -54.23 48.40 -9.14
C ALA A 3 -55.18 47.69 -8.14
N LYS A 4 -55.67 46.49 -8.49
CA LYS A 4 -56.53 45.69 -7.59
C LYS A 4 -55.71 45.10 -6.43
N LEU A 5 -54.47 44.67 -6.73
CA LEU A 5 -53.52 44.19 -5.72
C LEU A 5 -53.18 45.30 -4.71
N ALA A 6 -52.87 46.51 -5.20
CA ALA A 6 -52.59 47.68 -4.36
C ALA A 6 -53.71 47.95 -3.34
N VAL A 7 -54.98 47.95 -3.80
CA VAL A 7 -56.13 48.15 -2.91
C VAL A 7 -56.29 47.00 -1.90
N ARG A 8 -56.10 45.74 -2.32
CA ARG A 8 -56.16 44.57 -1.43
C ARG A 8 -55.05 44.56 -0.37
N MET A 9 -53.90 45.14 -0.69
CA MET A 9 -52.78 45.32 0.24
C MET A 9 -52.95 46.54 1.17
N GLY A 10 -54.10 47.22 1.12
CA GLY A 10 -54.45 48.31 2.02
C GLY A 10 -54.04 49.71 1.55
N TYR A 11 -53.57 49.86 0.30
CA TYR A 11 -53.28 51.18 -0.27
C TYR A 11 -54.58 51.84 -0.73
N ALA A 12 -54.80 53.08 -0.32
CA ALA A 12 -55.98 53.86 -0.68
C ALA A 12 -55.57 55.11 -1.47
N SER A 13 -56.41 55.51 -2.43
CA SER A 13 -56.24 56.79 -3.12
C SER A 13 -56.47 57.93 -2.13
N LYS A 14 -55.51 58.84 -2.01
CA LYS A 14 -55.59 60.03 -1.13
C LYS A 14 -55.14 61.26 -1.90
N GLY A 15 -56.00 62.28 -1.95
CA GLY A 15 -55.74 63.49 -2.74
C GLY A 15 -55.58 63.16 -4.22
N ASN A 16 -54.51 63.68 -4.85
CA ASN A 16 -54.18 63.46 -6.26
C ASN A 16 -53.39 62.17 -6.54
N THR A 17 -53.15 61.31 -5.54
CA THR A 17 -52.37 60.08 -5.72
C THR A 17 -53.29 58.86 -5.66
N THR A 18 -53.25 58.04 -6.70
CA THR A 18 -54.02 56.80 -6.78
C THR A 18 -53.40 55.71 -5.90
N ALA A 19 -54.21 54.74 -5.47
CA ALA A 19 -53.74 53.58 -4.72
C ALA A 19 -52.59 52.82 -5.42
N LEU A 20 -52.61 52.76 -6.76
CA LEU A 20 -51.54 52.14 -7.56
C LEU A 20 -50.25 52.95 -7.50
N GLU A 21 -50.33 54.29 -7.59
CA GLU A 21 -49.15 55.16 -7.49
C GLU A 21 -48.55 55.10 -6.08
N ALA A 22 -49.39 55.09 -5.03
CA ALA A 22 -48.94 54.95 -3.65
C ALA A 22 -48.23 53.59 -3.40
N PHE A 23 -48.80 52.51 -3.93
CA PHE A 23 -48.19 51.17 -3.87
C PHE A 23 -46.87 51.12 -4.64
N THR A 24 -46.82 51.67 -5.86
CA THR A 24 -45.62 51.66 -6.71
C THR A 24 -44.49 52.48 -6.08
N ALA A 25 -44.83 53.61 -5.46
CA ALA A 25 -43.87 54.42 -4.73
C ALA A 25 -43.32 53.69 -3.49
N ASP A 26 -44.16 53.04 -2.69
CA ASP A 26 -43.69 52.27 -1.52
C ASP A 26 -42.86 51.05 -1.95
N TYR A 27 -43.29 50.34 -2.99
CA TYR A 27 -42.55 49.23 -3.57
C TYR A 27 -41.16 49.66 -4.03
N ASN A 28 -41.06 50.72 -4.84
CA ASN A 28 -39.78 51.23 -5.32
C ASN A 28 -38.89 51.71 -4.17
N ARG A 29 -39.46 52.40 -3.17
CA ARG A 29 -38.73 52.83 -1.97
C ARG A 29 -38.12 51.64 -1.23
N ARG A 30 -38.93 50.62 -0.90
CA ARG A 30 -38.45 49.43 -0.19
C ARG A 30 -37.45 48.61 -1.00
N THR A 31 -37.64 48.54 -2.32
CA THR A 31 -36.72 47.81 -3.20
C THR A 31 -35.38 48.53 -3.30
N ASN A 32 -35.40 49.87 -3.33
CA ASN A 32 -34.19 50.69 -3.29
C ASN A 32 -33.50 50.65 -1.92
N GLU A 33 -34.24 50.67 -0.81
CA GLU A 33 -33.70 50.50 0.54
C GLU A 33 -33.07 49.12 0.72
N ASN A 34 -33.74 48.05 0.29
CA ASN A 34 -33.17 46.70 0.31
C ASN A 34 -31.91 46.59 -0.55
N ARG A 35 -31.90 47.22 -1.73
CA ARG A 35 -30.71 47.26 -2.58
C ARG A 35 -29.57 48.03 -1.90
N ALA A 36 -29.85 49.18 -1.29
CA ALA A 36 -28.84 49.95 -0.55
C ALA A 36 -28.30 49.17 0.67
N ILE A 37 -29.15 48.44 1.39
CA ILE A 37 -28.73 47.58 2.51
C ILE A 37 -27.90 46.39 2.01
N LEU A 38 -28.30 45.75 0.91
CA LEU A 38 -27.53 44.68 0.29
C LEU A 38 -26.18 45.18 -0.22
N ASP A 39 -26.15 46.30 -0.92
CA ASP A 39 -24.93 46.91 -1.41
C ASP A 39 -24.00 47.30 -0.24
N PHE A 40 -24.56 47.83 0.86
CA PHE A 40 -23.80 48.11 2.08
C PHE A 40 -23.27 46.84 2.75
N LEU A 41 -24.10 45.81 2.95
CA LEU A 41 -23.68 44.54 3.57
C LEU A 41 -22.69 43.77 2.71
N LEU A 42 -22.83 43.80 1.40
CA LEU A 42 -21.88 43.20 0.46
C LEU A 42 -20.59 44.02 0.44
N HIS A 43 -20.66 45.35 0.45
CA HIS A 43 -19.47 46.19 0.50
C HIS A 43 -18.72 46.03 1.84
N ASP A 44 -19.41 45.87 2.97
CA ASP A 44 -18.81 45.65 4.30
C ASP A 44 -18.27 44.22 4.47
N ALA A 45 -18.93 43.21 3.89
CA ALA A 45 -18.45 41.83 3.89
C ALA A 45 -17.28 41.57 2.91
N PHE A 46 -17.12 42.39 1.87
CA PHE A 46 -16.10 42.25 0.83
C PHE A 46 -15.13 43.44 0.75
N SER A 47 -15.08 44.33 1.76
CA SER A 47 -14.14 45.46 1.84
C SER A 47 -12.77 45.04 2.37
N SER A 48 -12.15 44.09 1.67
CA SER A 48 -10.71 44.00 1.62
C SER A 48 -10.28 44.33 0.19
N ASP A 49 -9.69 45.52 0.00
CA ASP A 49 -8.96 45.94 -1.20
C ASP A 49 -7.73 45.04 -1.44
N GLY A 50 -7.95 43.76 -1.72
CA GLY A 50 -7.04 42.93 -2.48
C GLY A 50 -7.58 42.90 -3.90
N ALA A 51 -6.76 43.24 -4.90
CA ALA A 51 -7.18 43.10 -6.29
C ALA A 51 -7.76 41.69 -6.47
N ILE A 52 -9.02 41.57 -6.92
CA ILE A 52 -9.65 40.25 -7.13
C ILE A 52 -8.69 39.47 -8.03
N GLU A 53 -8.18 38.35 -7.51
CA GLU A 53 -7.18 37.56 -8.23
C GLU A 53 -7.79 37.14 -9.57
N PRO A 54 -7.12 37.35 -10.71
CA PRO A 54 -7.74 37.21 -12.03
C PRO A 54 -8.23 35.80 -12.33
N GLU A 55 -7.70 34.78 -11.65
CA GLU A 55 -8.16 33.40 -11.64
C GLU A 55 -9.56 33.26 -11.01
N VAL A 56 -9.85 34.02 -9.96
CA VAL A 56 -11.16 34.04 -9.27
C VAL A 56 -12.22 34.61 -10.22
N ASP A 57 -11.91 35.73 -10.89
CA ASP A 57 -12.78 36.32 -11.90
C ASP A 57 -13.03 35.34 -13.04
N LEU A 58 -11.98 34.68 -13.55
CA LEU A 58 -12.07 33.74 -14.66
C LEU A 58 -13.02 32.57 -14.35
N VAL A 59 -12.96 31.98 -13.15
CA VAL A 59 -13.83 30.86 -12.75
C VAL A 59 -15.28 31.31 -12.55
N ASN A 60 -15.50 32.56 -12.13
CA ASN A 60 -16.84 33.10 -11.91
C ASN A 60 -17.50 33.65 -13.18
N ASP A 61 -16.74 34.00 -14.21
CA ASP A 61 -17.24 34.44 -15.51
C ASP A 61 -17.89 33.25 -16.25
N PRO A 62 -19.18 33.34 -16.63
CA PRO A 62 -19.84 32.27 -17.38
C PRO A 62 -19.41 32.20 -18.86
N ASP A 63 -18.86 33.28 -19.43
CA ASP A 63 -18.47 33.36 -20.85
C ASP A 63 -17.27 34.30 -21.07
N PRO A 64 -16.10 33.99 -20.47
CA PRO A 64 -14.92 34.84 -20.61
C PRO A 64 -14.40 34.82 -22.05
N PRO A 65 -13.97 35.97 -22.62
CA PRO A 65 -13.40 36.00 -23.96
C PRO A 65 -12.08 35.19 -24.01
N PRO A 66 -11.74 34.55 -25.15
CA PRO A 66 -10.52 33.74 -25.29
C PRO A 66 -9.23 34.49 -24.91
N GLU A 67 -9.18 35.80 -25.16
CA GLU A 67 -8.06 36.65 -24.79
C GLU A 67 -7.86 36.72 -23.27
N ARG A 68 -8.95 36.72 -22.50
CA ARG A 68 -8.91 36.71 -21.02
C ARG A 68 -8.44 35.36 -20.50
N ILE A 69 -8.92 34.26 -21.09
CA ILE A 69 -8.46 32.90 -20.75
C ILE A 69 -6.94 32.81 -20.92
N ARG A 70 -6.42 33.22 -22.08
CA ARG A 70 -4.98 33.21 -22.36
C ARG A 70 -4.18 34.16 -21.47
N GLN A 71 -4.73 35.34 -21.15
CA GLN A 71 -4.07 36.30 -20.26
C GLN A 71 -3.87 35.76 -18.84
N VAL A 72 -4.82 34.97 -18.34
CA VAL A 72 -4.80 34.43 -16.98
C VAL A 72 -4.07 33.09 -16.95
N LEU A 73 -4.54 32.11 -17.71
CA LEU A 73 -3.98 30.76 -17.69
C LEU A 73 -2.63 30.64 -18.40
N GLY A 74 -2.32 31.52 -19.37
CA GLY A 74 -1.01 31.56 -20.03
C GLY A 74 0.15 32.00 -19.13
N ARG A 75 -0.12 32.39 -17.88
CA ARG A 75 0.90 32.63 -16.84
C ARG A 75 1.45 31.33 -16.25
N TYR A 76 0.72 30.22 -16.43
CA TYR A 76 1.07 28.90 -15.95
C TYR A 76 1.64 28.06 -17.10
N PRO A 77 2.47 27.04 -16.82
CA PRO A 77 3.16 26.25 -17.82
C PRO A 77 2.25 25.17 -18.46
N PHE A 78 1.06 25.55 -18.91
CA PHE A 78 0.17 24.66 -19.66
C PHE A 78 0.58 24.61 -21.13
N GLU A 79 0.64 23.41 -21.71
CA GLU A 79 0.87 23.22 -23.15
C GLU A 79 -0.37 23.64 -23.96
N ASP A 80 -1.58 23.30 -23.49
CA ASP A 80 -2.85 23.65 -24.12
C ASP A 80 -3.74 24.47 -23.15
N VAL A 81 -3.67 25.80 -23.29
CA VAL A 81 -4.37 26.74 -22.40
C VAL A 81 -5.89 26.65 -22.51
N GLU A 82 -6.43 26.35 -23.70
CA GLU A 82 -7.87 26.24 -23.91
C GLU A 82 -8.39 24.94 -23.29
N ALA A 83 -7.70 23.81 -23.53
CA ALA A 83 -8.02 22.56 -22.87
C ALA A 83 -7.86 22.64 -21.34
N ALA A 84 -6.86 23.39 -20.85
CA ALA A 84 -6.69 23.64 -19.43
C ALA A 84 -7.90 24.40 -18.85
N TYR A 85 -8.41 25.41 -19.55
CA TYR A 85 -9.64 26.10 -19.15
C TYR A 85 -10.84 25.16 -19.09
N ASP A 86 -11.05 24.33 -20.11
CA ASP A 86 -12.17 23.38 -20.15
C ASP A 86 -12.11 22.40 -18.96
N ASN A 87 -10.92 21.87 -18.64
CA ASN A 87 -10.75 20.98 -17.50
C ASN A 87 -10.92 21.71 -16.16
N LEU A 88 -10.46 22.97 -16.03
CA LEU A 88 -10.71 23.79 -14.85
C LEU A 88 -12.22 24.02 -14.65
N MET A 89 -12.96 24.28 -15.74
CA MET A 89 -14.41 24.47 -15.67
C MET A 89 -15.18 23.18 -15.42
N ALA A 90 -14.64 22.03 -15.81
CA ALA A 90 -15.15 20.73 -15.40
C ALA A 90 -15.08 20.54 -13.86
N LEU A 91 -14.04 21.06 -13.19
CA LEU A 91 -13.96 21.07 -11.72
C LEU A 91 -15.04 21.95 -11.06
N ALA A 92 -15.52 22.99 -11.77
CA ALA A 92 -16.55 23.91 -11.28
C ALA A 92 -17.97 23.32 -11.37
N THR A 93 -18.12 22.16 -12.03
CA THR A 93 -19.41 21.58 -12.38
C THR A 93 -19.62 20.24 -11.69
N GLU A 94 -20.77 20.08 -11.03
CA GLU A 94 -21.18 18.81 -10.42
C GLU A 94 -21.84 17.91 -11.48
N LYS A 95 -21.42 16.64 -11.56
CA LYS A 95 -22.09 15.65 -12.41
C LYS A 95 -23.39 15.14 -11.81
N ILE A 96 -23.52 15.21 -10.49
CA ILE A 96 -24.69 14.75 -9.75
C ILE A 96 -25.73 15.88 -9.72
N ARG A 97 -26.88 15.66 -10.39
CA ARG A 97 -27.90 16.69 -10.66
C ARG A 97 -28.47 17.40 -9.41
N PHE A 98 -28.45 16.78 -8.25
CA PHE A 98 -28.99 17.38 -7.01
C PHE A 98 -27.92 18.15 -6.21
N LEU A 99 -26.65 18.08 -6.60
CA LEU A 99 -25.59 18.90 -5.99
C LEU A 99 -25.53 20.27 -6.67
N SER A 100 -25.18 21.30 -5.90
CA SER A 100 -25.20 22.68 -6.38
C SER A 100 -23.91 23.02 -7.14
N THR A 101 -24.01 23.09 -8.47
CA THR A 101 -22.94 23.63 -9.34
C THR A 101 -22.55 25.05 -8.96
N ARG A 102 -23.49 25.88 -8.50
CA ARG A 102 -23.19 27.24 -8.01
C ARG A 102 -22.30 27.21 -6.77
N ARG A 103 -22.59 26.34 -5.80
CA ARG A 103 -21.77 26.15 -4.60
C ARG A 103 -20.39 25.61 -4.97
N CYS A 104 -20.34 24.63 -5.88
CA CYS A 104 -19.08 24.07 -6.38
C CYS A 104 -18.19 25.14 -7.01
N ARG A 105 -18.72 25.92 -7.95
CA ARG A 105 -18.00 27.04 -8.59
C ARG A 105 -17.51 28.07 -7.58
N HIS A 106 -18.33 28.43 -6.60
CA HIS A 106 -17.95 29.39 -5.57
C HIS A 106 -16.70 28.94 -4.79
N PHE A 107 -16.69 27.70 -4.28
CA PHE A 107 -15.54 27.18 -3.55
C PHE A 107 -14.33 26.92 -4.45
N LEU A 108 -14.55 26.48 -5.70
CA LEU A 108 -13.45 26.35 -6.65
C LEU A 108 -12.79 27.71 -6.92
N ALA A 109 -13.57 28.76 -7.16
CA ALA A 109 -13.04 30.09 -7.39
C ALA A 109 -12.18 30.57 -6.19
N ALA A 110 -12.63 30.30 -4.96
CA ALA A 110 -11.88 30.64 -3.75
C ALA A 110 -10.51 29.94 -3.63
N ILE A 111 -10.35 28.76 -4.25
CA ILE A 111 -9.07 28.02 -4.24
C ILE A 111 -8.31 28.11 -5.56
N ALA A 112 -8.89 28.66 -6.63
CA ALA A 112 -8.36 28.60 -7.99
C ALA A 112 -6.92 29.10 -8.12
N PRO A 113 -6.50 30.24 -7.54
CA PRO A 113 -5.12 30.70 -7.65
C PRO A 113 -4.12 29.72 -7.02
N ARG A 114 -4.47 29.18 -5.86
CA ARG A 114 -3.61 28.23 -5.12
C ARG A 114 -3.58 26.87 -5.79
N LEU A 115 -4.71 26.43 -6.33
CA LEU A 115 -4.83 25.19 -7.10
C LEU A 115 -3.98 25.26 -8.36
N LEU A 116 -4.09 26.33 -9.14
CA LEU A 116 -3.32 26.53 -10.37
C LEU A 116 -1.81 26.66 -10.09
N ALA A 117 -1.42 27.36 -9.02
CA ALA A 117 -0.03 27.40 -8.58
C ALA A 117 0.51 26.01 -8.19
N ALA A 118 -0.29 25.19 -7.49
CA ALA A 118 0.09 23.83 -7.14
C ALA A 118 0.21 22.92 -8.38
N ILE A 119 -0.73 23.03 -9.34
CA ILE A 119 -0.69 22.28 -10.60
C ILE A 119 0.53 22.68 -11.43
N ALA A 120 0.86 23.97 -11.49
CA ALA A 120 2.02 24.47 -12.21
C ALA A 120 3.36 24.02 -11.65
N ALA A 121 3.41 23.63 -10.37
CA ALA A 121 4.58 23.05 -9.74
C ALA A 121 4.76 21.55 -10.05
N THR A 122 3.77 20.91 -10.69
CA THR A 122 3.86 19.49 -11.05
C THR A 122 4.63 19.29 -12.36
N PRO A 123 5.24 18.11 -12.58
CA PRO A 123 5.99 17.83 -13.80
C PRO A 123 5.15 17.84 -15.09
N GLU A 124 3.86 17.54 -15.00
CA GLU A 124 2.93 17.54 -16.15
C GLU A 124 1.60 18.23 -15.75
N PRO A 125 1.54 19.58 -15.81
CA PRO A 125 0.38 20.39 -15.39
C PRO A 125 -0.93 20.01 -16.09
N ASP A 126 -0.92 19.87 -17.42
CA ASP A 126 -2.10 19.55 -18.22
C ASP A 126 -2.69 18.18 -17.81
N THR A 127 -1.83 17.14 -17.70
CA THR A 127 -2.25 15.80 -17.28
C THR A 127 -2.75 15.79 -15.84
N THR A 128 -2.13 16.58 -14.96
CA THR A 128 -2.57 16.73 -13.57
C THR A 128 -3.99 17.27 -13.50
N LEU A 129 -4.31 18.29 -14.29
CA LEU A 129 -5.64 18.90 -14.32
C LEU A 129 -6.72 17.96 -14.86
N VAL A 130 -6.40 17.19 -15.91
CA VAL A 130 -7.27 16.12 -16.43
C VAL A 130 -7.54 15.07 -15.34
N ASN A 131 -6.50 14.66 -14.61
CA ASN A 131 -6.63 13.68 -13.53
C ASN A 131 -7.45 14.24 -12.35
N LEU A 132 -7.26 15.50 -11.98
CA LEU A 132 -8.09 16.16 -10.96
C LEU A 132 -9.56 16.09 -11.34
N SER A 133 -9.91 16.44 -12.58
CA SER A 133 -11.30 16.37 -13.04
C SER A 133 -11.86 14.95 -12.93
N ARG A 134 -11.12 13.96 -13.42
CA ARG A 134 -11.53 12.55 -13.40
C ARG A 134 -11.71 12.01 -11.98
N VAL A 135 -10.76 12.27 -11.09
CA VAL A 135 -10.83 11.79 -9.69
C VAL A 135 -11.95 12.50 -8.93
N SER A 136 -12.06 13.83 -9.08
CA SER A 136 -13.12 14.62 -8.43
C SER A 136 -14.53 14.22 -8.90
N ASP A 137 -14.69 13.89 -10.18
CA ASP A 137 -15.94 13.35 -10.72
C ASP A 137 -16.32 12.00 -10.11
N SER A 138 -15.34 11.12 -9.86
CA SER A 138 -15.57 9.80 -9.27
C SER A 138 -15.93 9.85 -7.79
N LEU A 139 -15.26 10.73 -7.03
CA LEU A 139 -15.56 10.93 -5.62
C LEU A 139 -16.97 11.52 -5.43
N GLY A 140 -17.38 12.42 -6.33
CA GLY A 140 -18.60 13.21 -6.16
C GLY A 140 -18.46 14.25 -5.04
N GLY A 141 -19.41 15.18 -4.95
CA GLY A 141 -19.38 16.19 -3.88
C GLY A 141 -18.21 17.17 -3.99
N LYS A 142 -17.85 17.60 -5.21
CA LYS A 142 -16.72 18.50 -5.47
C LYS A 142 -16.79 19.78 -4.62
N ALA A 143 -17.99 20.33 -4.42
CA ALA A 143 -18.18 21.49 -3.57
C ALA A 143 -17.64 21.28 -2.14
N ALA A 144 -17.85 20.10 -1.55
CA ALA A 144 -17.35 19.77 -0.21
C ALA A 144 -15.83 19.59 -0.20
N LEU A 145 -15.27 18.96 -1.24
CA LEU A 145 -13.81 18.84 -1.43
C LEU A 145 -13.14 20.23 -1.52
N TRP A 146 -13.69 21.13 -2.34
CA TRP A 146 -13.16 22.48 -2.51
C TRP A 146 -13.28 23.32 -1.23
N GLU A 147 -14.42 23.22 -0.53
CA GLU A 147 -14.62 23.87 0.76
C GLU A 147 -13.59 23.42 1.79
N LEU A 148 -13.32 22.11 1.88
CA LEU A 148 -12.26 21.60 2.73
C LEU A 148 -10.88 22.15 2.33
N PHE A 149 -10.53 22.11 1.05
CA PHE A 149 -9.23 22.57 0.56
C PHE A 149 -9.03 24.08 0.75
N SER A 150 -10.12 24.85 0.77
CA SER A 150 -10.08 26.27 1.13
C SER A 150 -9.60 26.46 2.58
N SER A 151 -9.96 25.54 3.47
CA SER A 151 -9.62 25.57 4.90
C SER A 151 -8.30 24.83 5.21
N ASN A 152 -7.86 23.90 4.37
CA ASN A 152 -6.66 23.07 4.59
C ASN A 152 -5.74 23.02 3.36
N ARG A 153 -4.73 23.89 3.34
CA ARG A 153 -3.73 23.97 2.25
C ARG A 153 -2.93 22.67 2.06
N PRO A 154 -2.39 22.02 3.10
CA PRO A 154 -1.73 20.72 2.95
C PRO A 154 -2.57 19.68 2.20
N SER A 155 -3.89 19.61 2.48
CA SER A 155 -4.79 18.67 1.79
C SER A 155 -4.92 18.96 0.29
N LEU A 156 -4.99 20.24 -0.12
CA LEU A 156 -4.99 20.63 -1.54
C LEU A 156 -3.72 20.14 -2.25
N ASN A 157 -2.55 20.43 -1.66
CA ASN A 157 -1.26 20.06 -2.24
C ASN A 157 -1.09 18.54 -2.35
N LEU A 158 -1.55 17.80 -1.33
CA LEU A 158 -1.57 16.35 -1.40
C LEU A 158 -2.47 15.88 -2.54
N TYR A 159 -3.69 16.39 -2.63
CA TYR A 159 -4.63 15.97 -3.65
C TYR A 159 -4.08 16.20 -5.07
N VAL A 160 -3.46 17.36 -5.30
CA VAL A 160 -2.72 17.65 -6.54
C VAL A 160 -1.59 16.64 -6.76
N THR A 161 -0.79 16.33 -5.74
CA THR A 161 0.31 15.36 -5.83
C THR A 161 -0.17 13.96 -6.18
N LEU A 162 -1.26 13.50 -5.57
CA LEU A 162 -1.88 12.21 -5.86
C LEU A 162 -2.33 12.13 -7.33
N CYS A 163 -3.00 13.17 -7.81
CA CYS A 163 -3.46 13.26 -9.20
C CYS A 163 -2.33 13.45 -10.22
N ALA A 164 -1.23 14.08 -9.83
CA ALA A 164 -0.08 14.36 -10.70
C ALA A 164 0.82 13.13 -10.89
N ALA A 165 1.11 12.41 -9.80
CA ALA A 165 2.21 11.45 -9.79
C ALA A 165 1.89 10.09 -9.13
N CYS A 166 0.69 9.89 -8.57
CA CYS A 166 0.29 8.60 -7.97
C CYS A 166 -0.90 7.93 -8.68
N PRO A 167 -0.78 7.48 -9.95
CA PRO A 167 -1.84 6.77 -10.66
C PRO A 167 -2.41 5.57 -9.91
N TYR A 168 -1.63 4.88 -9.07
CA TYR A 168 -2.16 3.79 -8.25
C TYR A 168 -3.21 4.26 -7.24
N LEU A 169 -2.90 5.28 -6.45
CA LEU A 169 -3.81 5.83 -5.43
C LEU A 169 -4.99 6.57 -6.09
N ALA A 170 -4.74 7.34 -7.14
CA ALA A 170 -5.79 7.95 -7.95
C ALA A 170 -6.70 6.88 -8.61
N GLY A 171 -6.12 5.74 -8.99
CA GLY A 171 -6.83 4.56 -9.49
C GLY A 171 -7.77 3.96 -8.45
N ILE A 172 -7.35 3.89 -7.19
CA ILE A 172 -8.20 3.46 -6.07
C ILE A 172 -9.41 4.40 -5.95
N LEU A 173 -9.20 5.71 -5.92
CA LEU A 173 -10.26 6.72 -5.80
C LEU A 173 -11.24 6.73 -6.98
N THR A 174 -10.76 6.34 -8.18
CA THR A 174 -11.58 6.29 -9.40
C THR A 174 -12.32 4.97 -9.59
N SER A 175 -11.78 3.87 -9.05
CA SER A 175 -12.39 2.54 -9.18
C SER A 175 -13.36 2.21 -8.05
N ASN A 176 -13.36 3.02 -6.97
CA ASN A 176 -14.22 2.85 -5.79
C ASN A 176 -14.93 4.18 -5.49
N PRO A 177 -16.07 4.47 -6.16
CA PRO A 177 -16.85 5.68 -5.90
C PRO A 177 -17.29 5.77 -4.43
N GLY A 178 -17.28 6.97 -3.87
CA GLY A 178 -17.65 7.21 -2.46
C GLY A 178 -16.49 7.13 -1.47
N MET A 179 -15.25 6.91 -1.92
CA MET A 179 -14.05 6.92 -1.06
C MET A 179 -13.63 8.30 -0.52
N ILE A 180 -14.54 9.26 -0.48
CA ILE A 180 -14.25 10.62 0.01
C ILE A 180 -13.94 10.56 1.51
N ASP A 181 -14.71 9.81 2.28
CA ASP A 181 -14.55 9.71 3.72
C ASP A 181 -13.22 9.00 4.06
N GLU A 182 -12.83 7.96 3.34
CA GLU A 182 -11.53 7.30 3.52
C GLU A 182 -10.36 8.23 3.18
N LEU A 183 -10.48 9.04 2.12
CA LEU A 183 -9.48 10.06 1.80
C LEU A 183 -9.41 11.11 2.91
N MET A 184 -10.54 11.54 3.45
CA MET A 184 -10.63 12.48 4.55
C MET A 184 -10.01 11.94 5.84
N ASP A 185 -10.36 10.71 6.21
CA ASP A 185 -9.82 10.05 7.38
C ASP A 185 -8.32 9.84 7.24
N SER A 186 -7.84 9.49 6.04
CA SER A 186 -6.39 9.34 5.80
C SER A 186 -5.60 10.63 6.04
N LEU A 187 -6.22 11.79 5.82
CA LEU A 187 -5.63 13.10 6.07
C LEU A 187 -5.58 13.44 7.56
N LEU A 188 -6.61 13.03 8.31
CA LEU A 188 -6.82 13.37 9.72
C LEU A 188 -6.14 12.41 10.69
N VAL A 189 -5.97 11.14 10.30
CA VAL A 189 -5.42 10.11 11.18
C VAL A 189 -3.94 10.35 11.47
N GLU A 190 -3.58 10.30 12.76
CA GLU A 190 -2.21 10.47 13.24
C GLU A 190 -1.34 9.21 13.15
N HIS A 191 -1.92 8.00 13.22
CA HIS A 191 -1.18 6.73 13.29
C HIS A 191 -1.70 5.66 12.33
N LEU A 192 -0.80 4.81 11.83
CA LEU A 192 -1.16 3.62 11.06
C LEU A 192 -1.81 2.56 11.98
N PRO A 193 -2.83 1.83 11.49
CA PRO A 193 -3.50 0.79 12.28
C PRO A 193 -2.56 -0.39 12.55
N THR A 194 -2.72 -1.02 13.71
CA THR A 194 -2.01 -2.26 14.05
C THR A 194 -2.67 -3.46 13.36
N LEU A 195 -1.94 -4.58 13.27
CA LEU A 195 -2.49 -5.84 12.75
C LEU A 195 -3.77 -6.26 13.48
N GLU A 196 -3.81 -6.15 14.81
CA GLU A 196 -4.98 -6.50 15.63
C GLU A 196 -6.21 -5.68 15.22
N THR A 197 -6.09 -4.36 15.10
CA THR A 197 -7.19 -3.49 14.66
C THR A 197 -7.63 -3.83 13.23
N LEU A 198 -6.69 -4.16 12.34
CA LEU A 198 -6.99 -4.57 10.96
C LEU A 198 -7.77 -5.90 10.94
N GLU A 199 -7.40 -6.87 11.78
CA GLU A 199 -8.06 -8.17 11.88
C GLU A 199 -9.47 -8.06 12.44
N GLU A 200 -9.67 -7.22 13.47
CA GLU A 200 -10.96 -6.90 14.05
C GLU A 200 -11.88 -6.29 13.00
N MET A 201 -11.45 -5.18 12.38
CA MET A 201 -12.21 -4.48 11.34
C MET A 201 -12.58 -5.42 10.19
N LEU A 202 -11.62 -6.20 9.68
CA LEU A 202 -11.90 -7.14 8.60
C LEU A 202 -12.83 -8.27 9.05
N GLY A 203 -12.72 -8.73 10.30
CA GLY A 203 -13.63 -9.70 10.89
C GLY A 203 -15.08 -9.20 10.97
N GLU A 204 -15.27 -7.91 11.24
CA GLU A 204 -16.60 -7.29 11.24
C GLU A 204 -17.17 -7.18 9.83
N LEU A 205 -16.36 -6.69 8.89
CA LEU A 205 -16.75 -6.51 7.49
C LEU A 205 -17.13 -7.84 6.80
N THR A 206 -16.48 -8.93 7.20
CA THR A 206 -16.70 -10.27 6.62
C THR A 206 -17.72 -11.12 7.39
N ARG A 207 -18.31 -10.58 8.45
CA ARG A 207 -19.27 -11.31 9.30
C ARG A 207 -20.51 -11.72 8.50
N GLY A 208 -20.69 -13.01 8.30
CA GLY A 208 -21.82 -13.58 7.55
C GLY A 208 -21.74 -13.38 6.03
N ALA A 209 -20.60 -12.94 5.50
CA ALA A 209 -20.39 -12.80 4.07
C ALA A 209 -20.23 -14.17 3.40
N GLU A 210 -21.01 -14.43 2.35
CA GLU A 210 -20.85 -15.64 1.53
C GLU A 210 -19.62 -15.53 0.61
N ASP A 211 -19.45 -14.35 0.02
CA ASP A 211 -18.31 -13.99 -0.84
C ASP A 211 -17.44 -12.93 -0.16
N LEU A 212 -16.16 -13.25 0.01
CA LEU A 212 -15.19 -12.36 0.63
C LEU A 212 -14.51 -11.42 -0.36
N ASP A 213 -14.52 -11.76 -1.66
CA ASP A 213 -13.72 -11.09 -2.68
C ASP A 213 -13.93 -9.55 -2.72
N PRO A 214 -15.17 -9.02 -2.87
CA PRO A 214 -15.39 -7.57 -2.92
C PRO A 214 -15.01 -6.87 -1.61
N ILE A 215 -15.20 -7.54 -0.47
CA ILE A 215 -14.91 -6.98 0.86
C ILE A 215 -13.39 -6.86 1.05
N LEU A 216 -12.64 -7.91 0.70
CA LEU A 216 -11.19 -7.94 0.81
C LEU A 216 -10.53 -6.90 -0.12
N HIS A 217 -11.05 -6.74 -1.34
CA HIS A 217 -10.57 -5.73 -2.27
C HIS A 217 -10.85 -4.30 -1.76
N SER A 218 -12.07 -4.02 -1.29
CA SER A 218 -12.41 -2.71 -0.73
C SER A 218 -11.56 -2.39 0.51
N PHE A 219 -11.43 -3.35 1.44
CA PHE A 219 -10.59 -3.23 2.62
C PHE A 219 -9.13 -2.93 2.26
N LYS A 220 -8.52 -3.73 1.38
CA LYS A 220 -7.14 -3.53 0.93
C LYS A 220 -6.96 -2.15 0.31
N ASN A 221 -7.88 -1.73 -0.57
CA ASN A 221 -7.81 -0.43 -1.23
C ASN A 221 -7.88 0.72 -0.22
N ALA A 222 -8.79 0.66 0.75
CA ALA A 222 -8.89 1.68 1.81
C ALA A 222 -7.60 1.76 2.65
N GLN A 223 -7.03 0.62 3.04
CA GLN A 223 -5.79 0.62 3.82
C GLN A 223 -4.57 1.05 3.00
N HIS A 224 -4.47 0.63 1.73
CA HIS A 224 -3.42 1.08 0.83
C HIS A 224 -3.49 2.59 0.56
N LEU A 225 -4.71 3.15 0.43
CA LEU A 225 -4.90 4.59 0.31
C LEU A 225 -4.37 5.30 1.55
N ARG A 226 -4.74 4.82 2.75
CA ARG A 226 -4.28 5.40 4.02
C ARG A 226 -2.77 5.35 4.17
N VAL A 227 -2.16 4.20 3.90
CA VAL A 227 -0.69 4.03 3.96
C VAL A 227 -0.01 4.90 2.91
N GLY A 228 -0.52 4.92 1.68
CA GLY A 228 0.02 5.71 0.56
C GLY A 228 -0.04 7.21 0.78
N VAL A 229 -1.15 7.73 1.31
CA VAL A 229 -1.27 9.15 1.66
C VAL A 229 -0.21 9.56 2.67
N ARG A 230 0.00 8.76 3.72
CA ARG A 230 0.99 9.06 4.75
C ARG A 230 2.42 8.93 4.25
N ASP A 231 2.70 7.92 3.43
CA ASP A 231 4.00 7.73 2.77
C ASP A 231 4.35 8.92 1.86
N VAL A 232 3.41 9.38 1.03
CA VAL A 232 3.59 10.56 0.17
C VAL A 232 3.79 11.85 0.98
N LEU A 233 3.13 11.98 2.13
CA LEU A 233 3.32 13.11 3.04
C LEU A 233 4.61 13.03 3.87
N GLY A 234 5.37 11.93 3.79
CA GLY A 234 6.56 11.71 4.60
C GLY A 234 6.28 11.65 6.10
N LYS A 235 5.07 11.20 6.49
CA LYS A 235 4.64 11.13 7.90
C LYS A 235 5.25 9.95 8.66
N ASP A 236 5.65 8.89 7.97
CA ASP A 236 6.18 7.65 8.54
C ASP A 236 7.53 7.29 7.92
N ASP A 237 8.40 6.61 8.67
CA ASP A 237 9.61 6.01 8.10
C ASP A 237 9.21 4.86 7.16
N ILE A 238 10.01 4.63 6.12
CA ILE A 238 9.75 3.57 5.13
C ILE A 238 9.60 2.18 5.77
N ARG A 239 10.25 1.93 6.92
CA ARG A 239 10.08 0.71 7.71
C ARG A 239 8.63 0.57 8.20
N ASP A 240 8.05 1.64 8.73
CA ASP A 240 6.70 1.64 9.28
C ASP A 240 5.66 1.53 8.16
N THR A 241 5.90 2.21 7.03
CA THR A 241 5.09 2.06 5.81
C THR A 241 5.06 0.60 5.34
N HIS A 242 6.21 -0.06 5.20
CA HIS A 242 6.22 -1.46 4.78
C HIS A 242 5.60 -2.39 5.83
N ALA A 243 5.83 -2.13 7.12
CA ALA A 243 5.23 -2.92 8.19
C ALA A 243 3.70 -2.87 8.12
N ALA A 244 3.12 -1.69 7.86
CA ALA A 244 1.69 -1.55 7.67
C ALA A 244 1.19 -2.26 6.41
N LEU A 245 1.92 -2.20 5.28
CA LEU A 245 1.58 -2.99 4.08
C LEU A 245 1.65 -4.49 4.35
N SER A 246 2.61 -4.94 5.15
CA SER A 246 2.72 -6.33 5.60
C SER A 246 1.51 -6.72 6.45
N ASP A 247 1.08 -5.86 7.37
CA ASP A 247 -0.05 -6.14 8.26
C ASP A 247 -1.37 -6.19 7.49
N VAL A 248 -1.56 -5.34 6.48
CA VAL A 248 -2.74 -5.40 5.59
C VAL A 248 -2.77 -6.72 4.82
N ALA A 249 -1.64 -7.14 4.23
CA ALA A 249 -1.56 -8.42 3.53
C ALA A 249 -1.81 -9.61 4.47
N GLU A 250 -1.24 -9.56 5.68
CA GLU A 250 -1.40 -10.59 6.70
C GLU A 250 -2.85 -10.70 7.19
N ALA A 251 -3.52 -9.59 7.49
CA ALA A 251 -4.94 -9.59 7.87
C ALA A 251 -5.82 -10.24 6.78
N CYS A 252 -5.59 -9.90 5.51
CA CYS A 252 -6.29 -10.54 4.38
C CYS A 252 -6.00 -12.05 4.31
N LEU A 253 -4.72 -12.45 4.37
CA LEU A 253 -4.31 -13.86 4.30
C LEU A 253 -4.91 -14.69 5.44
N ARG A 254 -4.89 -14.17 6.67
CA ARG A 254 -5.47 -14.85 7.83
C ARG A 254 -6.97 -15.02 7.65
N ARG A 255 -7.69 -13.99 7.20
CA ARG A 255 -9.13 -14.07 6.94
C ARG A 255 -9.48 -15.10 5.87
N ILE A 256 -8.74 -15.11 4.76
CA ILE A 256 -8.91 -16.10 3.68
C ILE A 256 -8.64 -17.51 4.21
N THR A 257 -7.56 -17.71 4.96
CA THR A 257 -7.18 -19.02 5.50
C THR A 257 -8.24 -19.57 6.45
N MET A 258 -8.77 -18.73 7.36
CA MET A 258 -9.86 -19.11 8.27
C MET A 258 -11.12 -19.53 7.51
N HIS A 259 -11.52 -18.75 6.50
CA HIS A 259 -12.72 -19.02 5.71
C HIS A 259 -12.62 -20.32 4.90
N GLU A 260 -11.49 -20.51 4.22
CA GLU A 260 -11.27 -21.72 3.42
C GLU A 260 -11.07 -22.97 4.29
N TYR A 261 -10.46 -22.82 5.47
CA TYR A 261 -10.37 -23.90 6.46
C TYR A 261 -11.77 -24.35 6.90
N ALA A 262 -12.64 -23.41 7.29
CA ALA A 262 -14.00 -23.73 7.73
C ALA A 262 -14.79 -24.49 6.65
N LYS A 263 -14.73 -24.03 5.39
CA LYS A 263 -15.35 -24.72 4.24
C LYS A 263 -14.80 -26.13 4.02
N LEU A 264 -13.50 -26.33 4.21
CA LEU A 264 -12.88 -27.64 4.07
C LEU A 264 -13.24 -28.57 5.23
N ALA A 265 -13.27 -28.06 6.46
CA ALA A 265 -13.70 -28.79 7.64
C ALA A 265 -15.17 -29.24 7.51
N GLU A 266 -16.06 -28.39 6.98
CA GLU A 266 -17.43 -28.78 6.65
C GLU A 266 -17.51 -29.89 5.59
N LYS A 267 -16.60 -29.88 4.61
CA LYS A 267 -16.57 -30.87 3.53
C LYS A 267 -16.01 -32.22 3.99
N PHE A 268 -14.85 -32.23 4.64
CA PHE A 268 -14.06 -33.43 4.94
C PHE A 268 -14.08 -33.85 6.42
N GLY A 269 -14.58 -33.01 7.32
CA GLY A 269 -14.40 -33.16 8.77
C GLY A 269 -13.12 -32.50 9.28
N GLU A 270 -12.99 -32.36 10.59
CA GLU A 270 -11.79 -31.80 11.22
C GLU A 270 -10.58 -32.74 11.03
N PRO A 271 -9.41 -32.23 10.60
CA PRO A 271 -8.17 -32.99 10.54
C PRO A 271 -7.68 -33.32 11.95
N THR A 272 -7.29 -34.58 12.16
CA THR A 272 -6.76 -35.04 13.45
C THR A 272 -5.34 -35.54 13.33
N ILE A 273 -4.58 -35.44 14.41
CA ILE A 273 -3.22 -35.97 14.52
C ILE A 273 -3.30 -37.49 14.56
N GLY A 274 -2.60 -38.16 13.63
CA GLY A 274 -2.49 -39.60 13.61
C GLY A 274 -1.38 -40.11 14.53
N SER A 275 -1.35 -41.43 14.74
CA SER A 275 -0.20 -42.12 15.34
C SER A 275 1.11 -41.78 14.60
N PRO A 276 2.23 -41.54 15.32
CA PRO A 276 3.55 -41.38 14.71
C PRO A 276 3.86 -42.57 13.80
N SER A 277 4.21 -42.30 12.54
CA SER A 277 4.29 -43.32 11.48
C SER A 277 5.52 -44.24 11.56
N ASP A 278 6.54 -43.91 12.35
CA ASP A 278 7.70 -44.79 12.59
C ASP A 278 8.40 -44.50 13.93
N PRO A 279 8.85 -45.53 14.68
CA PRO A 279 9.91 -45.39 15.68
C PRO A 279 11.28 -45.36 14.97
N LEU A 280 11.64 -44.22 14.35
CA LEU A 280 12.95 -44.04 13.72
C LEU A 280 14.05 -43.86 14.79
N PRO A 281 15.32 -44.23 14.50
CA PRO A 281 16.42 -43.94 15.41
C PRO A 281 16.51 -42.43 15.59
N LEU A 282 16.45 -42.03 16.85
CA LEU A 282 16.31 -40.65 17.25
C LEU A 282 17.61 -39.88 16.93
N SER A 283 17.64 -39.17 15.81
CA SER A 283 18.40 -37.92 15.82
C SER A 283 17.82 -37.06 16.95
N PRO A 284 18.61 -36.21 17.63
CA PRO A 284 18.08 -35.35 18.69
C PRO A 284 16.89 -34.49 18.24
N ALA A 285 16.80 -34.16 16.95
CA ALA A 285 15.63 -33.50 16.36
C ALA A 285 14.41 -34.43 16.26
N ALA A 286 14.59 -35.68 15.83
CA ALA A 286 13.53 -36.68 15.78
C ALA A 286 13.00 -37.07 17.18
N GLU A 287 13.84 -37.02 18.21
CA GLU A 287 13.42 -37.27 19.62
C GLU A 287 12.50 -36.17 20.14
N ARG A 288 12.92 -34.92 19.95
CA ARG A 288 12.12 -33.75 20.35
C ARG A 288 10.78 -33.72 19.61
N HIS A 289 10.79 -34.08 18.33
CA HIS A 289 9.60 -34.26 17.52
C HIS A 289 8.65 -35.32 18.12
N TRP A 290 9.14 -36.53 18.40
CA TRP A 290 8.33 -37.61 18.94
C TRP A 290 7.73 -37.27 20.30
N LEU A 291 8.52 -36.67 21.21
CA LEU A 291 8.07 -36.25 22.52
C LEU A 291 6.96 -35.17 22.47
N ARG A 292 6.97 -34.30 21.45
CA ARG A 292 5.99 -33.22 21.31
C ARG A 292 4.60 -33.71 20.89
N PHE A 293 4.53 -34.76 20.07
CA PHE A 293 3.25 -35.33 19.60
C PHE A 293 2.80 -36.58 20.37
N ALA A 294 3.66 -37.13 21.25
CA ALA A 294 3.30 -38.23 22.11
C ALA A 294 2.06 -37.88 22.97
N GLY A 295 1.01 -38.70 22.86
CA GLY A 295 -0.23 -38.51 23.61
C GLY A 295 -1.22 -37.49 23.02
N ARG A 296 -0.91 -36.87 21.88
CA ARG A 296 -1.80 -35.96 21.15
C ARG A 296 -2.57 -36.64 20.00
N GLU A 297 -2.56 -37.97 19.95
CA GLU A 297 -3.29 -38.72 18.93
C GLU A 297 -4.80 -38.46 19.02
N GLY A 298 -5.41 -38.12 17.89
CA GLY A 298 -6.83 -37.74 17.82
C GLY A 298 -7.13 -36.27 18.12
N ASP A 299 -6.16 -35.49 18.61
CA ASP A 299 -6.29 -34.03 18.73
C ASP A 299 -6.44 -33.38 17.35
N ILE A 300 -7.04 -32.18 17.29
CA ILE A 300 -7.16 -31.42 16.05
C ILE A 300 -5.75 -31.01 15.57
N CYS A 301 -5.43 -31.39 14.33
CA CYS A 301 -4.18 -31.02 13.68
C CYS A 301 -4.27 -29.58 13.15
N GLN A 302 -3.33 -28.72 13.55
CA GLN A 302 -3.35 -27.30 13.20
C GLN A 302 -2.53 -27.00 11.93
N PRO A 303 -3.00 -26.07 11.06
CA PRO A 303 -2.19 -25.52 9.98
C PRO A 303 -1.25 -24.43 10.48
N VAL A 304 -0.11 -24.28 9.79
CA VAL A 304 0.85 -23.19 9.98
C VAL A 304 1.22 -22.61 8.62
N VAL A 305 1.18 -21.28 8.48
CA VAL A 305 1.62 -20.60 7.26
C VAL A 305 2.81 -19.72 7.59
N ILE A 306 3.90 -19.92 6.85
CA ILE A 306 5.15 -19.18 6.98
C ILE A 306 5.25 -18.22 5.80
N ALA A 307 5.47 -16.94 6.08
CA ALA A 307 5.89 -15.97 5.08
C ALA A 307 7.41 -15.97 4.94
N LEU A 308 7.89 -15.89 3.71
CA LEU A 308 9.29 -15.66 3.36
C LEU A 308 9.46 -14.30 2.67
N GLY A 309 10.68 -14.03 2.20
CA GLY A 309 10.97 -12.88 1.35
C GLY A 309 10.56 -11.57 2.01
N LYS A 310 9.87 -10.72 1.24
CA LYS A 310 9.47 -9.38 1.69
C LYS A 310 8.39 -9.39 2.76
N LEU A 311 7.41 -10.30 2.65
CA LEU A 311 6.34 -10.43 3.65
C LEU A 311 6.90 -10.96 4.99
N GLY A 312 7.78 -11.95 4.92
CA GLY A 312 8.43 -12.53 6.10
C GLY A 312 9.29 -11.52 6.84
N GLY A 313 10.06 -10.71 6.09
CA GLY A 313 10.83 -9.58 6.61
C GLY A 313 10.03 -8.35 7.03
N ARG A 314 8.68 -8.37 6.93
CA ARG A 314 7.80 -7.19 7.15
C ARG A 314 8.25 -5.95 6.35
N GLU A 315 8.76 -6.19 5.15
CA GLU A 315 9.29 -5.18 4.24
C GLU A 315 8.65 -5.21 2.82
N PRO A 316 7.35 -5.56 2.61
CA PRO A 316 6.74 -5.49 1.29
C PRO A 316 6.49 -4.04 0.85
N ASN A 317 6.66 -3.82 -0.46
CA ASN A 317 6.20 -2.60 -1.15
C ASN A 317 4.81 -2.81 -1.76
N TYR A 318 4.18 -1.75 -2.29
CA TYR A 318 2.95 -1.88 -3.06
C TYR A 318 3.11 -2.88 -4.22
N HIS A 319 2.10 -3.73 -4.43
CA HIS A 319 2.14 -4.79 -5.45
C HIS A 319 3.32 -5.77 -5.27
N SER A 320 3.71 -6.06 -4.03
CA SER A 320 4.63 -7.17 -3.74
C SER A 320 3.89 -8.51 -3.77
N ASP A 321 4.61 -9.53 -4.19
CA ASP A 321 4.17 -10.92 -4.13
C ASP A 321 4.26 -11.41 -2.67
N LEU A 322 3.44 -12.42 -2.33
CA LEU A 322 3.40 -13.04 -1.03
C LEU A 322 4.04 -14.42 -1.10
N ASP A 323 5.29 -14.51 -0.66
CA ASP A 323 6.05 -15.77 -0.62
C ASP A 323 5.61 -16.60 0.60
N LEU A 324 4.95 -17.74 0.39
CA LEU A 324 4.37 -18.56 1.46
C LEU A 324 4.86 -20.03 1.44
N ILE A 325 5.05 -20.61 2.63
CA ILE A 325 5.15 -22.06 2.85
C ILE A 325 3.95 -22.49 3.70
N PHE A 326 3.28 -23.56 3.28
CA PHE A 326 2.20 -24.18 4.04
C PHE A 326 2.74 -25.40 4.80
N LEU A 327 2.55 -25.39 6.11
CA LEU A 327 2.92 -26.46 7.02
C LEU A 327 1.69 -26.90 7.83
N PHE A 328 1.77 -28.06 8.46
CA PHE A 328 0.81 -28.51 9.46
C PHE A 328 1.51 -29.38 10.49
N GLU A 329 0.87 -29.56 11.65
CA GLU A 329 1.50 -30.25 12.79
C GLU A 329 1.99 -31.66 12.46
N ALA A 330 1.08 -32.54 12.03
CA ALA A 330 1.39 -33.95 11.88
C ALA A 330 0.52 -34.66 10.84
N THR A 331 1.04 -35.79 10.33
CA THR A 331 0.30 -36.72 9.48
C THR A 331 -0.93 -37.28 10.22
N GLY A 332 -1.99 -37.61 9.49
CA GLY A 332 -3.24 -38.07 10.09
C GLY A 332 -4.39 -38.06 9.09
N GLN A 333 -5.62 -38.10 9.60
CA GLN A 333 -6.82 -38.12 8.77
C GLN A 333 -7.91 -37.23 9.35
N THR A 334 -8.85 -36.83 8.49
CA THR A 334 -10.06 -36.13 8.92
C THR A 334 -11.09 -37.11 9.47
N LEU A 335 -11.78 -36.71 10.54
CA LEU A 335 -12.89 -37.49 11.10
C LEU A 335 -14.16 -37.31 10.25
N GLY A 336 -14.30 -38.11 9.18
CA GLY A 336 -15.50 -38.10 8.33
C GLY A 336 -16.76 -38.46 9.13
N GLN A 337 -17.87 -37.74 8.93
CA GLN A 337 -19.13 -38.07 9.60
C GLN A 337 -19.72 -39.40 9.09
N ARG A 338 -19.70 -40.43 9.94
CA ARG A 338 -20.23 -41.79 9.69
C ARG A 338 -21.71 -41.86 9.25
N ARG A 339 -22.51 -40.81 9.41
CA ARG A 339 -23.97 -40.83 9.18
C ARG A 339 -24.48 -40.15 7.90
N GLY A 340 -23.60 -39.72 6.98
CA GLY A 340 -24.04 -38.95 5.80
C GLY A 340 -23.28 -39.18 4.49
N GLY A 341 -22.46 -40.24 4.37
CA GLY A 341 -21.72 -40.52 3.13
C GLY A 341 -20.54 -39.58 2.83
N ARG A 342 -20.11 -38.77 3.81
CA ARG A 342 -18.92 -37.90 3.68
C ARG A 342 -17.64 -38.74 3.78
N THR A 343 -16.80 -38.70 2.74
CA THR A 343 -15.49 -39.36 2.75
C THR A 343 -14.48 -38.47 3.47
N GLY A 344 -13.89 -38.99 4.56
CA GLY A 344 -12.71 -38.38 5.16
C GLY A 344 -11.53 -38.38 4.17
N THR A 345 -10.48 -37.62 4.48
CA THR A 345 -9.26 -37.53 3.68
C THR A 345 -8.02 -37.49 4.57
N THR A 346 -6.82 -37.55 3.99
CA THR A 346 -5.57 -37.42 4.74
C THR A 346 -5.26 -35.95 5.05
N ASN A 347 -4.48 -35.70 6.10
CA ASN A 347 -4.04 -34.34 6.43
C ASN A 347 -3.25 -33.70 5.27
N GLU A 348 -2.39 -34.46 4.57
CA GLU A 348 -1.64 -33.98 3.41
C GLU A 348 -2.57 -33.45 2.31
N HIS A 349 -3.64 -34.19 2.03
CA HIS A 349 -4.64 -33.79 1.05
C HIS A 349 -5.43 -32.57 1.54
N PHE A 350 -5.92 -32.59 2.78
CA PHE A 350 -6.68 -31.49 3.36
C PHE A 350 -5.91 -30.17 3.33
N PHE A 351 -4.68 -30.16 3.87
CA PHE A 351 -3.87 -28.94 3.96
C PHE A 351 -3.28 -28.51 2.61
N SER A 352 -3.02 -29.45 1.69
CA SER A 352 -2.68 -29.07 0.31
C SER A 352 -3.88 -28.44 -0.40
N GLU A 353 -5.11 -28.95 -0.21
CA GLU A 353 -6.31 -28.31 -0.76
C GLU A 353 -6.54 -26.92 -0.13
N LEU A 354 -6.27 -26.76 1.17
CA LEU A 354 -6.31 -25.47 1.87
C LEU A 354 -5.34 -24.46 1.24
N GLY A 355 -4.06 -24.83 1.13
CA GLY A 355 -3.06 -23.96 0.51
C GLY A 355 -3.44 -23.57 -0.92
N GLN A 356 -3.96 -24.51 -1.72
CA GLN A 356 -4.41 -24.22 -3.08
C GLN A 356 -5.61 -23.27 -3.10
N ARG A 357 -6.55 -23.40 -2.17
CA ARG A 357 -7.69 -22.48 -2.03
C ARG A 357 -7.24 -21.08 -1.64
N VAL A 358 -6.34 -20.96 -0.66
CA VAL A 358 -5.75 -19.68 -0.26
C VAL A 358 -5.06 -19.00 -1.44
N ILE A 359 -4.20 -19.72 -2.19
CA ILE A 359 -3.55 -19.20 -3.39
C ILE A 359 -4.59 -18.76 -4.43
N ARG A 360 -5.60 -19.58 -4.70
CA ARG A 360 -6.64 -19.24 -5.69
C ARG A 360 -7.43 -18.00 -5.28
N THR A 361 -7.89 -17.91 -4.03
CA THR A 361 -8.66 -16.76 -3.55
C THR A 361 -7.85 -15.48 -3.57
N ALA A 362 -6.56 -15.53 -3.20
CA ALA A 362 -5.71 -14.34 -3.24
C ALA A 362 -5.29 -13.94 -4.66
N SER A 363 -4.97 -14.91 -5.53
CA SER A 363 -4.33 -14.68 -6.83
C SER A 363 -5.25 -14.75 -8.05
N HIS A 364 -6.53 -15.07 -7.86
CA HIS A 364 -7.51 -15.02 -8.94
C HIS A 364 -7.62 -13.60 -9.52
N LEU A 365 -7.71 -13.50 -10.85
CA LEU A 365 -7.95 -12.23 -11.55
C LEU A 365 -9.46 -12.07 -11.77
N GLY A 366 -10.12 -11.40 -10.83
CA GLY A 366 -11.56 -11.17 -10.84
C GLY A 366 -11.97 -9.78 -11.37
N PRO A 367 -13.26 -9.43 -11.24
CA PRO A 367 -13.80 -8.12 -11.63
C PRO A 367 -13.13 -6.95 -10.90
N HIS A 368 -12.64 -7.19 -9.67
CA HIS A 368 -11.95 -6.21 -8.84
C HIS A 368 -10.41 -6.23 -9.03
N GLY A 369 -9.92 -7.01 -10.00
CA GLY A 369 -8.50 -7.27 -10.22
C GLY A 369 -8.00 -8.47 -9.41
N ARG A 370 -6.69 -8.50 -9.14
CA ARG A 370 -6.04 -9.51 -8.29
C ARG A 370 -5.81 -8.95 -6.89
N LEU A 371 -6.16 -9.69 -5.84
CA LEU A 371 -5.91 -9.25 -4.47
C LEU A 371 -4.41 -9.26 -4.16
N TYR A 372 -3.74 -10.41 -4.29
CA TYR A 372 -2.29 -10.54 -4.18
C TYR A 372 -1.76 -11.65 -5.09
N GLU A 373 -0.56 -11.49 -5.63
CA GLU A 373 0.19 -12.63 -6.16
C GLU A 373 0.70 -13.45 -4.99
N VAL A 374 0.45 -14.76 -4.98
CA VAL A 374 0.98 -15.67 -3.96
C VAL A 374 1.95 -16.65 -4.62
N ASP A 375 3.17 -16.70 -4.11
CA ASP A 375 4.21 -17.61 -4.56
C ASP A 375 4.53 -18.64 -3.49
N ALA A 376 4.28 -19.91 -3.79
CA ALA A 376 4.61 -21.04 -2.91
C ALA A 376 5.80 -21.87 -3.40
N ARG A 377 6.63 -21.34 -4.31
CA ARG A 377 7.75 -22.09 -4.93
C ARG A 377 8.95 -22.27 -4.02
N LEU A 378 9.11 -21.42 -3.01
CA LEU A 378 10.22 -21.48 -2.05
C LEU A 378 10.04 -22.57 -0.97
N ARG A 379 8.98 -23.37 -1.04
CA ARG A 379 8.78 -24.53 -0.17
C ARG A 379 9.83 -25.62 -0.43
N PRO A 380 10.24 -26.40 0.58
CA PRO A 380 11.14 -27.55 0.38
C PRO A 380 10.57 -28.48 -0.70
N THR A 381 11.46 -29.04 -1.54
CA THR A 381 11.14 -29.82 -2.77
C THR A 381 10.53 -29.02 -3.95
N GLY A 382 10.35 -27.71 -3.81
CA GLY A 382 9.97 -26.80 -4.88
C GLY A 382 8.64 -27.15 -5.54
N ARG A 383 8.54 -26.92 -6.86
CA ARG A 383 7.29 -27.11 -7.63
C ARG A 383 6.75 -28.54 -7.65
N SER A 384 7.63 -29.53 -7.54
CA SER A 384 7.29 -30.95 -7.73
C SER A 384 6.79 -31.63 -6.45
N GLY A 385 6.93 -30.99 -5.29
CA GLY A 385 6.46 -31.51 -4.01
C GLY A 385 5.02 -31.16 -3.67
N LEU A 386 4.54 -31.78 -2.58
CA LEU A 386 3.28 -31.42 -1.94
C LEU A 386 3.24 -29.92 -1.62
N LEU A 387 2.06 -29.32 -1.67
CA LEU A 387 1.92 -27.89 -1.39
C LEU A 387 2.04 -27.62 0.11
N ALA A 388 1.46 -28.50 0.93
CA ALA A 388 1.59 -28.47 2.37
C ALA A 388 2.29 -29.74 2.86
N VAL A 389 3.18 -29.60 3.83
CA VAL A 389 3.94 -30.71 4.42
C VAL A 389 3.90 -30.66 5.95
N PRO A 390 4.02 -31.80 6.64
CA PRO A 390 4.21 -31.80 8.09
C PRO A 390 5.46 -30.99 8.48
N ILE A 391 5.45 -30.30 9.62
CA ILE A 391 6.62 -29.55 10.13
C ILE A 391 7.87 -30.47 10.18
N ASP A 392 7.70 -31.74 10.49
CA ASP A 392 8.82 -32.69 10.60
C ASP A 392 9.34 -33.21 9.27
N ALA A 393 8.55 -33.11 8.21
CA ALA A 393 9.07 -33.35 6.87
C ALA A 393 10.05 -32.23 6.49
N LEU A 394 9.78 -30.97 6.87
CA LEU A 394 10.71 -29.85 6.70
C LEU A 394 11.99 -30.08 7.53
N ALA A 395 11.85 -30.49 8.80
CA ALA A 395 12.99 -30.78 9.67
C ALA A 395 13.91 -31.87 9.06
N ARG A 396 13.32 -33.00 8.65
CA ARG A 396 14.04 -34.11 8.02
C ARG A 396 14.73 -33.69 6.72
N TYR A 397 14.03 -32.94 5.87
CA TYR A 397 14.59 -32.46 4.59
C TYR A 397 15.92 -31.72 4.78
N PHE A 398 16.02 -30.83 5.79
CA PHE A 398 17.26 -30.12 6.06
C PHE A 398 18.29 -30.93 6.85
N ALA A 399 17.84 -31.82 7.74
CA ALA A 399 18.71 -32.68 8.55
C ALA A 399 19.41 -33.76 7.73
N ASP A 400 18.72 -34.35 6.75
CA ASP A 400 19.24 -35.40 5.87
C ASP A 400 20.18 -34.84 4.77
N GLY A 401 20.43 -33.53 4.77
CA GLY A 401 21.35 -32.86 3.86
C GLY A 401 20.77 -32.56 2.47
N HIS A 402 19.45 -32.68 2.28
CA HIS A 402 18.81 -32.33 1.00
C HIS A 402 18.69 -30.81 0.77
N GLY A 403 18.57 -30.03 1.85
CA GLY A 403 18.40 -28.57 1.77
C GLY A 403 19.66 -27.82 1.33
N GLN A 404 19.53 -27.03 0.27
CA GLN A 404 20.59 -26.22 -0.34
C GLN A 404 20.84 -24.91 0.41
N LEU A 405 22.00 -24.28 0.18
CA LEU A 405 22.39 -23.05 0.89
C LEU A 405 21.43 -21.89 0.63
N TRP A 406 20.95 -21.69 -0.61
CA TRP A 406 19.96 -20.64 -0.90
C TRP A 406 18.62 -20.86 -0.20
N GLU A 407 18.21 -22.11 0.04
CA GLU A 407 17.00 -22.40 0.80
C GLU A 407 17.19 -21.93 2.25
N ARG A 408 18.34 -22.22 2.86
CA ARG A 408 18.70 -21.75 4.21
C ARG A 408 18.80 -20.22 4.28
N GLN A 409 19.39 -19.61 3.26
CA GLN A 409 19.45 -18.15 3.13
C GLN A 409 18.04 -17.53 3.07
N SER A 410 17.13 -18.14 2.32
CA SER A 410 15.73 -17.68 2.23
C SER A 410 14.99 -17.79 3.57
N LEU A 411 15.29 -18.83 4.37
CA LEU A 411 14.73 -19.02 5.70
C LEU A 411 15.15 -17.95 6.72
N CYS A 412 16.20 -17.16 6.47
CA CYS A 412 16.55 -16.02 7.33
C CYS A 412 15.43 -14.97 7.41
N LYS A 413 14.55 -14.94 6.40
CA LYS A 413 13.39 -14.04 6.32
C LYS A 413 12.10 -14.66 6.86
N ALA A 414 12.13 -15.91 7.32
CA ALA A 414 10.93 -16.65 7.66
C ALA A 414 10.21 -16.08 8.88
N ARG A 415 8.87 -16.02 8.80
CA ARG A 415 7.99 -15.59 9.90
C ARG A 415 6.65 -16.28 9.80
N VAL A 416 6.12 -16.78 10.92
CA VAL A 416 4.75 -17.30 10.96
C VAL A 416 3.76 -16.14 10.76
N VAL A 417 2.82 -16.33 9.83
CA VAL A 417 1.71 -15.39 9.57
C VAL A 417 0.34 -16.00 9.86
N PHE A 418 0.26 -17.32 10.08
CA PHE A 418 -0.95 -18.02 10.49
C PHE A 418 -0.59 -19.29 11.27
N GLY A 419 -1.31 -19.59 12.35
CA GLY A 419 -1.12 -20.78 13.18
C GLY A 419 -1.40 -20.47 14.65
N ASN A 420 -1.69 -21.49 15.45
CA ASN A 420 -1.75 -21.35 16.91
C ASN A 420 -0.33 -21.18 17.50
N ALA A 421 -0.24 -20.70 18.74
CA ALA A 421 1.04 -20.38 19.37
C ALA A 421 2.00 -21.57 19.43
N GLU A 422 1.51 -22.76 19.79
CA GLU A 422 2.34 -23.96 19.97
C GLU A 422 2.97 -24.45 18.65
N SER A 423 2.18 -24.60 17.58
CA SER A 423 2.68 -25.08 16.30
C SER A 423 3.51 -24.01 15.59
N ALA A 424 3.20 -22.72 15.80
CA ALA A 424 3.99 -21.61 15.32
C ALA A 424 5.41 -21.60 15.95
N GLU A 425 5.50 -21.76 17.27
CA GLU A 425 6.77 -21.85 17.98
C GLU A 425 7.60 -23.04 17.48
N TYR A 426 6.96 -24.20 17.31
CA TYR A 426 7.65 -25.40 16.82
C TYR A 426 8.16 -25.23 15.38
N ALA A 427 7.33 -24.72 14.47
CA ALA A 427 7.74 -24.43 13.10
C ALA A 427 8.93 -23.47 13.05
N MET A 428 8.92 -22.41 13.87
CA MET A 428 10.04 -21.46 13.93
C MET A 428 11.30 -22.08 14.53
N GLN A 429 11.17 -22.99 15.51
CA GLN A 429 12.32 -23.76 16.00
C GLN A 429 12.96 -24.58 14.87
N VAL A 430 12.16 -25.34 14.12
CA VAL A 430 12.65 -26.15 12.99
C VAL A 430 13.29 -25.28 11.92
N ILE A 431 12.69 -24.14 11.59
CA ILE A 431 13.24 -23.17 10.63
C ILE A 431 14.56 -22.60 11.12
N HIS A 432 14.68 -22.25 12.41
CA HIS A 432 15.94 -21.76 12.97
C HIS A 432 17.03 -22.83 12.97
N GLU A 433 16.70 -24.08 13.31
CA GLU A 433 17.63 -25.22 13.22
C GLU A 433 18.08 -25.44 11.76
N ALA A 434 17.17 -25.33 10.79
CA ALA A 434 17.48 -25.43 9.37
C ALA A 434 18.36 -24.27 8.86
N ALA A 435 18.05 -23.02 9.22
CA ALA A 435 18.80 -21.86 8.74
C ALA A 435 20.16 -21.72 9.43
N PHE A 436 20.20 -21.83 10.76
CA PHE A 436 21.33 -21.43 11.59
C PHE A 436 22.03 -22.59 12.32
N GLY A 437 21.54 -23.82 12.17
CA GLY A 437 22.17 -25.01 12.76
C GLY A 437 23.49 -25.44 12.10
N PRO A 438 23.67 -25.33 10.77
CA PRO A 438 24.95 -25.65 10.15
C PRO A 438 26.07 -24.72 10.61
N ARG A 439 27.23 -25.29 10.93
CA ARG A 439 28.43 -24.50 11.24
C ARG A 439 28.89 -23.74 10.00
N TRP A 440 29.18 -22.46 10.18
CA TRP A 440 29.71 -21.60 9.13
C TRP A 440 31.00 -22.17 8.52
N LYS A 441 31.12 -22.02 7.19
CA LYS A 441 32.32 -22.35 6.42
C LYS A 441 32.59 -21.23 5.43
N PRO A 442 33.86 -20.82 5.19
CA PRO A 442 34.17 -19.72 4.27
C PRO A 442 33.66 -19.95 2.86
N GLN A 443 33.58 -21.22 2.41
CA GLN A 443 33.03 -21.58 1.10
C GLN A 443 31.56 -21.17 0.92
N PHE A 444 30.79 -20.99 2.01
CA PHE A 444 29.42 -20.49 1.93
C PHE A 444 29.34 -19.04 1.45
N ALA A 445 30.33 -18.20 1.77
CA ALA A 445 30.39 -16.83 1.24
C ALA A 445 30.55 -16.85 -0.28
N THR A 446 31.46 -17.70 -0.79
CA THR A 446 31.65 -17.88 -2.24
C THR A 446 30.38 -18.36 -2.92
N GLU A 447 29.72 -19.40 -2.38
CA GLU A 447 28.48 -19.94 -2.96
C GLU A 447 27.36 -18.90 -2.95
N ILE A 448 27.19 -18.13 -1.86
CA ILE A 448 26.19 -17.04 -1.78
C ILE A 448 26.50 -15.95 -2.82
N ARG A 449 27.76 -15.57 -2.99
CA ARG A 449 28.18 -14.58 -3.98
C ARG A 449 27.95 -15.08 -5.42
N GLU A 450 28.23 -16.34 -5.72
CA GLU A 450 27.94 -16.93 -7.03
C GLU A 450 26.43 -16.93 -7.33
N MET A 451 25.61 -17.28 -6.34
CA MET A 451 24.15 -17.21 -6.47
C MET A 451 23.68 -15.77 -6.70
N ARG A 452 24.28 -14.79 -6.02
CA ARG A 452 24.02 -13.37 -6.26
C ARG A 452 24.36 -12.96 -7.69
N GLY A 453 25.50 -13.41 -8.20
CA GLY A 453 25.96 -13.16 -9.58
C GLY A 453 24.96 -13.65 -10.62
N LYS A 454 24.44 -14.87 -10.47
CA LYS A 454 23.41 -15.43 -11.38
C LYS A 454 22.13 -14.57 -11.42
N LEU A 455 21.73 -13.96 -10.31
CA LEU A 455 20.57 -13.05 -10.28
C LEU A 455 20.85 -11.70 -10.97
N GLU A 456 22.12 -11.27 -11.00
CA GLU A 456 22.58 -10.03 -11.61
C GLU A 456 22.65 -10.11 -13.14
N GLU A 457 23.00 -11.26 -13.71
CA GLU A 457 23.19 -11.45 -15.16
C GLU A 457 22.00 -11.00 -16.02
N THR A 458 20.79 -11.04 -15.45
CA THR A 458 19.54 -10.66 -16.13
C THR A 458 19.01 -9.28 -15.71
N ALA A 459 19.79 -8.52 -14.94
CA ALA A 459 19.42 -7.22 -14.41
C ALA A 459 20.14 -6.09 -15.15
N SER A 460 19.41 -4.99 -15.39
CA SER A 460 20.04 -3.76 -15.86
C SER A 460 20.89 -3.13 -14.75
N ARG A 461 21.85 -2.25 -15.11
CA ARG A 461 22.58 -1.44 -14.12
C ARG A 461 21.69 -0.47 -13.34
N ARG A 462 20.53 -0.11 -13.90
CA ARG A 462 19.54 0.79 -13.29
C ARG A 462 18.50 0.05 -12.44
N ASN A 463 18.66 -1.27 -12.29
CA ASN A 463 17.73 -2.09 -11.52
C ASN A 463 17.99 -1.94 -10.01
N LEU A 464 17.05 -1.30 -9.31
CA LEU A 464 17.09 -1.03 -7.87
C LEU A 464 17.14 -2.28 -7.00
N LYS A 465 16.77 -3.43 -7.56
CA LYS A 465 16.71 -4.70 -6.84
C LYS A 465 17.95 -5.54 -7.10
N ARG A 466 18.12 -5.99 -8.34
CA ARG A 466 19.11 -6.99 -8.77
C ARG A 466 20.35 -6.40 -9.43
N GLY A 467 20.35 -5.11 -9.76
CA GLY A 467 21.51 -4.43 -10.33
C GLY A 467 22.68 -4.34 -9.33
N PRO A 468 23.89 -4.03 -9.79
CA PRO A 468 25.03 -3.84 -8.90
C PRO A 468 24.77 -2.74 -7.87
N GLY A 469 24.95 -3.03 -6.59
CA GLY A 469 24.67 -2.09 -5.49
C GLY A 469 23.20 -1.95 -5.10
N GLY A 470 22.31 -2.70 -5.77
CA GLY A 470 20.88 -2.71 -5.48
C GLY A 470 20.53 -3.37 -4.15
N THR A 471 19.25 -3.34 -3.78
CA THR A 471 18.75 -3.86 -2.49
C THR A 471 19.10 -5.33 -2.24
N VAL A 472 19.22 -6.16 -3.29
CA VAL A 472 19.58 -7.58 -3.14
C VAL A 472 21.03 -7.76 -2.67
N ASP A 473 21.95 -6.84 -2.98
CA ASP A 473 23.32 -6.91 -2.43
C ASP A 473 23.30 -6.78 -0.90
N ILE A 474 22.55 -5.79 -0.40
CA ILE A 474 22.38 -5.56 1.03
C ILE A 474 21.73 -6.76 1.70
N GLU A 475 20.66 -7.29 1.10
CA GLU A 475 19.95 -8.46 1.63
C GLU A 475 20.82 -9.70 1.67
N PHE A 476 21.58 -9.97 0.61
CA PHE A 476 22.48 -11.13 0.54
C PHE A 476 23.62 -11.02 1.56
N LEU A 477 24.20 -9.83 1.70
CA LEU A 477 25.22 -9.57 2.71
C LEU A 477 24.68 -9.81 4.12
N VAL A 478 23.54 -9.19 4.45
CA VAL A 478 22.90 -9.34 5.76
C VAL A 478 22.59 -10.81 6.04
N GLN A 479 21.96 -11.52 5.09
CA GLN A 479 21.64 -12.95 5.25
C GLN A 479 22.89 -13.81 5.38
N MET A 480 23.96 -13.54 4.63
CA MET A 480 25.25 -14.21 4.79
C MET A 480 25.77 -14.05 6.22
N MET A 481 25.75 -12.83 6.76
CA MET A 481 26.17 -12.56 8.14
C MET A 481 25.25 -13.23 9.17
N GLN A 482 23.94 -13.28 8.91
CA GLN A 482 23.00 -14.02 9.76
C GLN A 482 23.28 -15.52 9.75
N LEU A 483 23.58 -16.12 8.59
CA LEU A 483 23.98 -17.52 8.51
C LEU A 483 25.32 -17.78 9.22
N ARG A 484 26.24 -16.80 9.18
CA ARG A 484 27.54 -16.89 9.85
C ARG A 484 27.45 -16.83 11.37
N TYR A 485 26.70 -15.87 11.90
CA TYR A 485 26.68 -15.56 13.34
C TYR A 485 25.42 -16.02 14.06
N GLY A 486 24.34 -16.26 13.33
CA GLY A 486 23.03 -16.61 13.89
C GLY A 486 23.04 -17.91 14.68
N GLY A 487 23.94 -18.85 14.39
CA GLY A 487 24.10 -20.07 15.19
C GLY A 487 24.46 -19.76 16.64
N ASP A 488 25.43 -18.88 16.84
CA ASP A 488 25.99 -18.52 18.15
C ASP A 488 25.22 -17.39 18.84
N ASP A 489 24.66 -16.45 18.07
CA ASP A 489 23.94 -15.29 18.57
C ASP A 489 22.52 -15.20 17.98
N PRO A 490 21.50 -15.64 18.74
CA PRO A 490 20.12 -15.54 18.29
C PRO A 490 19.63 -14.11 18.03
N SER A 491 20.28 -13.08 18.59
CA SER A 491 19.85 -11.70 18.44
C SER A 491 19.90 -11.20 16.99
N VAL A 492 20.78 -11.79 16.16
CA VAL A 492 20.91 -11.43 14.73
C VAL A 492 19.89 -12.12 13.84
N ARG A 493 19.08 -13.07 14.34
CA ARG A 493 18.06 -13.82 13.57
C ARG A 493 16.80 -12.98 13.27
N ARG A 494 16.94 -11.67 13.08
CA ARG A 494 15.83 -10.76 12.75
C ARG A 494 15.44 -10.92 11.28
N PRO A 495 14.16 -11.17 10.95
CA PRO A 495 13.77 -11.30 9.53
C PRO A 495 13.92 -10.00 8.73
N GLY A 496 13.57 -8.85 9.29
CA GLY A 496 13.66 -7.56 8.58
C GLY A 496 15.10 -7.11 8.35
N THR A 497 15.40 -6.58 7.15
CA THR A 497 16.79 -6.23 6.76
C THR A 497 17.37 -5.14 7.66
N LEU A 498 16.57 -4.11 7.96
CA LEU A 498 17.01 -2.99 8.79
C LEU A 498 17.23 -3.43 10.24
N GLU A 499 16.35 -4.26 10.79
CA GLU A 499 16.50 -4.83 12.12
C GLU A 499 17.70 -5.77 12.23
N ALA A 500 17.97 -6.56 11.19
CA ALA A 500 19.14 -7.42 11.14
C ALA A 500 20.44 -6.60 11.06
N LEU A 501 20.48 -5.52 10.27
CA LEU A 501 21.62 -4.58 10.27
C LEU A 501 21.86 -3.99 11.66
N ASP A 502 20.80 -3.57 12.35
CA ASP A 502 20.91 -3.03 13.71
C ASP A 502 21.40 -4.06 14.73
N ALA A 503 20.95 -5.32 14.61
CA ALA A 503 21.42 -6.42 15.45
C ALA A 503 22.90 -6.77 15.16
N LEU A 504 23.29 -6.86 13.89
CA LEU A 504 24.68 -7.13 13.48
C LEU A 504 25.64 -6.05 13.97
N ARG A 505 25.23 -4.78 13.90
CA ARG A 505 25.98 -3.65 14.46
C ARG A 505 26.11 -3.75 15.98
N THR A 506 25.01 -4.03 16.67
CA THR A 506 24.97 -4.10 18.14
C THR A 506 25.82 -5.25 18.68
N GLY A 507 25.85 -6.39 17.98
CA GLY A 507 26.71 -7.53 18.29
C GLY A 507 28.18 -7.33 17.90
N GLY A 508 28.53 -6.23 17.24
CA GLY A 508 29.91 -5.95 16.79
C GLY A 508 30.36 -6.77 15.58
N TYR A 509 29.43 -7.45 14.90
CA TYR A 509 29.74 -8.27 13.72
C TYR A 509 29.88 -7.44 12.44
N LEU A 510 29.24 -6.26 12.39
CA LEU A 510 29.34 -5.29 11.31
C LEU A 510 29.82 -3.95 11.87
N ALA A 511 30.80 -3.34 11.21
CA ALA A 511 31.28 -2.02 11.59
C ALA A 511 30.15 -0.99 11.56
N ALA A 512 30.15 -0.05 12.52
CA ALA A 512 29.09 0.96 12.63
C ALA A 512 28.95 1.80 11.36
N GLU A 513 30.07 2.16 10.71
CA GLU A 513 30.08 2.91 9.46
C GLU A 513 29.34 2.16 8.35
N ASP A 514 29.64 0.88 8.15
CA ASP A 514 28.98 0.04 7.13
C ASP A 514 27.50 -0.14 7.44
N ALA A 515 27.16 -0.44 8.70
CA ALA A 515 25.77 -0.63 9.12
C ALA A 515 24.94 0.64 8.89
N ASP A 516 25.46 1.81 9.28
CA ASP A 516 24.77 3.09 9.09
C ASP A 516 24.65 3.45 7.61
N TYR A 517 25.66 3.14 6.80
CA TYR A 517 25.62 3.34 5.35
C TYR A 517 24.53 2.48 4.70
N PHE A 518 24.54 1.16 4.94
CA PHE A 518 23.54 0.25 4.40
C PHE A 518 22.13 0.60 4.88
N ARG A 519 21.95 1.05 6.13
CA ARG A 519 20.65 1.51 6.64
C ARG A 519 20.12 2.73 5.89
N ARG A 520 20.97 3.70 5.55
CA ARG A 520 20.55 4.88 4.75
C ARG A 520 20.26 4.48 3.30
N SER A 521 21.17 3.74 2.68
CA SER A 521 21.02 3.30 1.29
C SER A 521 19.79 2.42 1.09
N TYR A 522 19.56 1.46 2.00
CA TYR A 522 18.39 0.58 1.93
C TYR A 522 17.10 1.39 2.03
N ARG A 523 17.00 2.34 2.98
CA ARG A 523 15.83 3.23 3.08
C ARG A 523 15.61 4.01 1.79
N PHE A 524 16.65 4.66 1.27
CA PHE A 524 16.58 5.39 0.01
C PHE A 524 16.05 4.52 -1.14
N GLN A 525 16.70 3.38 -1.40
CA GLN A 525 16.31 2.52 -2.52
C GLN A 525 14.89 1.96 -2.38
N ARG A 526 14.48 1.63 -1.15
CA ARG A 526 13.13 1.15 -0.87
C ARG A 526 12.09 2.26 -1.04
N SER A 527 12.39 3.50 -0.67
CA SER A 527 11.54 4.67 -0.94
C SER A 527 11.42 4.91 -2.44
N VAL A 528 12.53 4.89 -3.18
CA VAL A 528 12.51 5.02 -4.66
C VAL A 528 11.62 3.94 -5.28
N GLU A 529 11.79 2.67 -4.88
CA GLU A 529 10.94 1.58 -5.36
C GLU A 529 9.46 1.84 -5.01
N ALA A 530 9.16 2.25 -3.77
CA ALA A 530 7.78 2.56 -3.36
C ALA A 530 7.13 3.60 -4.28
N ARG A 531 7.84 4.68 -4.62
CA ARG A 531 7.30 5.74 -5.50
C ARG A 531 7.10 5.24 -6.92
N ILE A 532 8.02 4.44 -7.45
CA ILE A 532 7.85 3.76 -8.76
C ILE A 532 6.59 2.87 -8.75
N ARG A 533 6.29 2.19 -7.64
CA ARG A 533 5.05 1.39 -7.52
C ARG A 533 3.79 2.25 -7.47
N LEU A 534 3.84 3.40 -6.81
CA LEU A 534 2.72 4.37 -6.77
C LEU A 534 2.47 5.01 -8.14
N MET A 535 3.56 5.25 -8.90
CA MET A 535 3.52 5.73 -10.29
C MET A 535 2.92 4.70 -11.26
N ASN A 536 2.80 3.43 -10.86
CA ASN A 536 2.41 2.31 -11.71
C ASN A 536 3.27 2.21 -12.99
N ALA A 537 4.57 2.50 -12.87
CA ALA A 537 5.49 2.42 -13.98
C ALA A 537 5.65 0.97 -14.49
N ALA A 538 5.84 0.81 -15.81
CA ALA A 538 6.03 -0.51 -16.43
C ALA A 538 7.23 -1.27 -15.82
N GLY A 539 8.33 -0.56 -15.57
CA GLY A 539 9.52 -1.07 -14.90
C GLY A 539 9.46 -0.93 -13.39
N ARG A 540 8.79 -1.87 -12.69
CA ARG A 540 8.56 -1.85 -11.24
C ARG A 540 9.81 -1.82 -10.34
N HIS A 541 10.98 -2.10 -10.91
CA HIS A 541 12.27 -2.18 -10.23
C HIS A 541 13.38 -1.41 -10.96
N GLU A 542 13.04 -0.62 -11.97
CA GLU A 542 14.01 0.08 -12.83
C GLU A 542 13.86 1.58 -12.60
N LEU A 543 14.98 2.28 -12.43
CA LEU A 543 14.94 3.74 -12.52
C LEU A 543 14.43 4.15 -13.91
N PRO A 544 13.39 5.00 -14.01
CA PRO A 544 12.80 5.35 -15.30
C PRO A 544 13.81 5.95 -16.28
N GLU A 545 13.79 5.48 -17.53
CA GLU A 545 14.56 6.09 -18.62
C GLU A 545 13.84 7.28 -19.25
N ASN A 546 12.51 7.27 -19.23
CA ASN A 546 11.70 8.37 -19.74
C ASN A 546 11.90 9.62 -18.85
N PRO A 547 12.36 10.76 -19.41
CA PRO A 547 12.61 11.98 -18.64
C PRO A 547 11.39 12.50 -17.87
N ARG A 548 10.17 12.35 -18.41
CA ARG A 548 8.93 12.78 -17.76
C ARG A 548 8.62 11.92 -16.54
N GLU A 549 8.76 10.60 -16.67
CA GLU A 549 8.59 9.68 -15.53
C GLU A 549 9.67 9.90 -14.46
N LEU A 550 10.90 10.17 -14.87
CA LEU A 550 11.97 10.48 -13.92
C LEU A 550 11.73 11.81 -13.18
N ALA A 551 11.19 12.83 -13.86
CA ALA A 551 10.77 14.09 -13.24
C ALA A 551 9.62 13.89 -12.24
N LYS A 552 8.64 13.03 -12.54
CA LYS A 552 7.60 12.60 -11.58
C LYS A 552 8.18 11.92 -10.36
N LEU A 553 9.14 11.01 -10.57
CA LEU A 553 9.78 10.31 -9.47
C LEU A 553 10.55 11.28 -8.56
N ALA A 554 11.31 12.21 -9.14
CA ALA A 554 12.02 13.26 -8.41
C ALA A 554 11.05 14.14 -7.62
N TYR A 555 9.95 14.58 -8.25
CA TYR A 555 8.88 15.34 -7.60
C TYR A 555 8.28 14.61 -6.39
N LEU A 556 7.97 13.32 -6.51
CA LEU A 556 7.42 12.52 -5.39
C LEU A 556 8.40 12.28 -4.24
N LEU A 557 9.70 12.30 -4.54
CA LEU A 557 10.76 12.12 -3.56
C LEU A 557 11.24 13.46 -2.98
N GLY A 558 10.72 14.60 -3.46
CA GLY A 558 11.08 15.93 -2.98
C GLY A 558 12.41 16.48 -3.50
N TYR A 559 12.94 15.92 -4.59
CA TYR A 559 14.15 16.41 -5.25
C TYR A 559 13.84 17.65 -6.09
N ALA A 560 14.82 18.56 -6.22
CA ALA A 560 14.67 19.76 -7.03
C ALA A 560 14.58 19.42 -8.53
N ASP A 561 15.37 18.43 -8.96
CA ASP A 561 15.34 17.92 -10.32
C ASP A 561 15.69 16.43 -10.41
N ALA A 562 15.50 15.87 -11.60
CA ALA A 562 15.78 14.46 -11.90
C ALA A 562 17.28 14.10 -11.85
N ALA A 563 18.18 15.05 -12.09
CA ALA A 563 19.61 14.78 -12.14
C ALA A 563 20.17 14.56 -10.72
N GLU A 564 19.70 15.33 -9.74
CA GLU A 564 20.04 15.17 -8.33
C GLU A 564 19.68 13.76 -7.82
N LEU A 565 18.45 13.31 -8.10
CA LEU A 565 17.99 11.96 -7.74
C LEU A 565 18.87 10.86 -8.36
N VAL A 566 19.20 10.98 -9.64
CA VAL A 566 20.02 9.99 -10.33
C VAL A 566 21.43 9.95 -9.76
N ALA A 567 22.04 11.11 -9.52
CA ALA A 567 23.38 11.19 -8.95
C ALA A 567 23.45 10.56 -7.55
N GLU A 568 22.44 10.80 -6.70
CA GLU A 568 22.36 10.17 -5.38
C GLU A 568 22.16 8.65 -5.48
N ALA A 569 21.30 8.18 -6.40
CA ALA A 569 21.09 6.75 -6.63
C ALA A 569 22.36 6.04 -7.11
N GLU A 570 23.08 6.63 -8.07
CA GLU A 570 24.34 6.10 -8.60
C GLU A 570 25.43 6.04 -7.52
N HIS A 571 25.51 7.08 -6.67
CA HIS A 571 26.42 7.08 -5.52
C HIS A 571 26.12 5.92 -4.56
N TYR A 572 24.85 5.74 -4.20
CA TYR A 572 24.44 4.64 -3.33
C TYR A 572 24.78 3.27 -3.92
N PHE A 573 24.52 3.06 -5.21
CA PHE A 573 24.82 1.79 -5.87
C PHE A 573 26.32 1.50 -5.91
N ALA A 574 27.15 2.47 -6.28
CA ALA A 574 28.59 2.28 -6.37
C ALA A 574 29.20 1.90 -5.01
N GLU A 575 28.88 2.65 -3.96
CA GLU A 575 29.38 2.41 -2.61
C GLU A 575 28.84 1.12 -1.99
N ASN A 576 27.57 0.78 -2.23
CA ASN A 576 27.03 -0.50 -1.76
C ASN A 576 27.78 -1.66 -2.38
N ARG A 577 28.05 -1.62 -3.69
CA ARG A 577 28.79 -2.68 -4.37
C ARG A 577 30.22 -2.77 -3.82
N ALA A 578 30.91 -1.64 -3.65
CA ALA A 578 32.26 -1.64 -3.07
C ALA A 578 32.30 -2.25 -1.66
N ARG A 579 31.33 -1.92 -0.80
CA ARG A 579 31.24 -2.49 0.56
C ARG A 579 30.81 -3.96 0.56
N PHE A 580 29.89 -4.34 -0.32
CA PHE A 580 29.49 -5.73 -0.55
C PHE A 580 30.70 -6.58 -0.94
N ASP A 581 31.47 -6.13 -1.94
CA ASP A 581 32.64 -6.85 -2.43
C ASP A 581 33.68 -7.02 -1.32
N ARG A 582 34.03 -5.94 -0.62
CA ARG A 582 34.97 -6.00 0.50
C ARG A 582 34.54 -6.97 1.61
N LEU A 583 33.28 -6.90 2.06
CA LEU A 583 32.81 -7.72 3.19
C LEU A 583 32.65 -9.20 2.83
N PHE A 584 32.31 -9.51 1.58
CA PHE A 584 32.32 -10.89 1.11
C PHE A 584 33.76 -11.42 0.97
N ASP A 585 34.72 -10.61 0.49
CA ASP A 585 36.12 -11.00 0.43
C ASP A 585 36.65 -11.33 1.83
N GLU A 586 36.34 -10.51 2.84
CA GLU A 586 36.67 -10.78 4.24
C GLU A 586 36.07 -12.11 4.73
N ALA A 587 34.82 -12.42 4.35
CA ALA A 587 34.14 -13.66 4.75
C ALA A 587 34.66 -14.93 4.05
N GLU A 588 35.17 -14.82 2.82
CA GLU A 588 35.76 -15.92 2.06
C GLU A 588 37.14 -16.34 2.61
N HIS A 589 37.84 -15.44 3.31
CA HIS A 589 39.21 -15.65 3.81
C HIS A 589 39.30 -15.84 5.33
N SER A 590 38.18 -15.75 6.07
CA SER A 590 38.15 -15.77 7.55
C SER A 590 37.93 -17.13 8.20
#